data_AF-A0AA43ZVA2-F1
#
_entry.id   AF-A0AA43ZVA2-F1
#
_cell.length_a   1.000
_cell.length_b   1.000
_cell.length_c   1.000
_cell.angle_alpha   90.00
_cell.angle_beta   90.00
_cell.angle_gamma   90.00
#
_symmetry.space_group_name_H-M   'P 1'
#
loop_
_entity.id
_entity.type
_entity.pdbx_description
1 polymer ?
#
loop_
_entity_poly.entity_id
_entity_poly.type
_entity_poly.pdbx_seq_one_letter_code
_entity_poly.pdbx_strand_id
1 'polypeptide(L)'
;MTIRKNKITITKQEYRKFIEQILTQNKQNKKLPEEIKIKSCIIYKNEYLETIDKVNKFILLNGRPPETITIKEKRQRHKKIQ
;
A
#
# COMPACT_ATOMS: atom_id res chain seq x y z
N MET A 1 4.79 -25.65 -0.48
CA MET A 1 4.02 -24.64 -1.26
C MET A 1 4.73 -23.29 -1.21
N THR A 2 5.42 -22.91 -2.28
CA THR A 2 6.10 -21.61 -2.39
C THR A 2 5.05 -20.52 -2.58
N ILE A 3 4.75 -19.77 -1.52
CA ILE A 3 3.88 -18.59 -1.60
C ILE A 3 4.62 -17.57 -2.48
N ARG A 4 4.24 -17.45 -3.76
CA ARG A 4 4.72 -16.37 -4.63
C ARG A 4 4.21 -15.06 -4.03
N LYS A 5 5.10 -14.35 -3.34
CA LYS A 5 4.85 -12.99 -2.84
C LYS A 5 4.79 -12.08 -4.06
N ASN A 6 3.59 -11.71 -4.49
CA ASN A 6 3.47 -10.68 -5.52
C ASN A 6 3.98 -9.36 -4.94
N LYS A 7 4.84 -8.67 -5.68
CA LYS A 7 5.39 -7.37 -5.31
C LYS A 7 5.00 -6.41 -6.43
N ILE A 8 4.51 -5.24 -6.05
CA ILE A 8 4.17 -4.19 -6.99
C ILE A 8 5.14 -3.04 -6.75
N THR A 9 5.85 -2.65 -7.79
CA THR A 9 6.72 -1.47 -7.75
C THR A 9 5.98 -0.30 -8.37
N ILE A 10 5.95 0.81 -7.66
CA ILE A 10 5.33 2.05 -8.09
C ILE A 10 6.33 3.20 -8.00
N THR A 11 6.17 4.19 -8.85
CA THR A 11 7.00 5.40 -8.81
C THR A 11 6.58 6.31 -7.65
N LYS A 12 7.44 7.27 -7.30
CA LYS A 12 7.09 8.36 -6.36
C LYS A 12 5.79 9.07 -6.72
N GLN A 13 5.55 9.31 -8.02
CA GLN A 13 4.33 9.99 -8.49
C GLN A 13 3.08 9.11 -8.31
N GLU A 14 3.21 7.81 -8.58
CA GLU A 14 2.14 6.84 -8.34
C GLU A 14 1.84 6.70 -6.84
N TYR A 15 2.87 6.67 -6.00
CA TYR A 15 2.72 6.66 -4.55
C TYR A 15 2.02 7.93 -4.04
N ARG A 16 2.30 9.10 -4.61
CA ARG A 16 1.58 10.33 -4.24
C ARG A 16 0.08 10.20 -4.54
N LYS A 17 -0.28 9.78 -5.76
CA LYS A 17 -1.69 9.56 -6.16
C LYS A 17 -2.37 8.53 -5.26
N PHE A 18 -1.65 7.49 -4.88
CA PHE A 18 -2.11 6.45 -3.97
C PHE A 18 -2.47 7.00 -2.58
N ILE A 19 -1.60 7.82 -2.00
CA ILE A 19 -1.87 8.48 -0.71
C ILE A 19 -3.04 9.45 -0.84
N GLU A 20 -3.12 10.22 -1.92
CA GLU A 20 -4.24 11.13 -2.18
C GLU A 20 -5.58 10.38 -2.25
N GLN A 21 -5.62 9.20 -2.87
CA GLN A 21 -6.82 8.36 -2.87
C GLN A 21 -7.21 7.89 -1.46
N ILE A 22 -6.25 7.41 -0.66
CA ILE A 22 -6.50 6.99 0.73
C ILE A 22 -7.09 8.16 1.54
N LEU A 23 -6.48 9.33 1.44
CA LEU A 23 -6.93 10.52 2.17
C LEU A 23 -8.30 11.00 1.70
N THR A 24 -8.58 10.92 0.39
CA THR A 24 -9.87 11.31 -0.19
C THR A 24 -10.99 10.40 0.32
N GLN A 25 -10.79 9.09 0.27
CA GLN A 25 -11.76 8.13 0.80
C GLN A 25 -11.93 8.25 2.31
N ASN A 26 -10.84 8.50 3.05
CA ASN A 26 -10.91 8.73 4.49
C ASN A 26 -11.73 9.98 4.84
N LYS A 27 -11.59 11.07 4.07
CA LYS A 27 -12.40 12.29 4.26
C LYS A 27 -13.88 12.03 3.98
N GLN A 28 -14.21 11.26 2.94
CA GLN A 28 -15.58 10.95 2.56
C GLN A 28 -16.27 10.00 3.56
N ASN A 29 -15.59 8.93 3.96
CA ASN A 29 -16.17 7.86 4.76
C ASN A 29 -15.89 8.00 6.27
N LYS A 30 -15.13 9.02 6.69
CA LYS A 30 -14.59 9.21 8.05
C LYS A 30 -13.81 8.00 8.59
N LYS A 31 -13.38 7.09 7.71
CA LYS A 31 -12.67 5.85 8.03
C LYS A 31 -11.65 5.54 6.93
N LEU A 32 -10.49 5.04 7.33
CA LEU A 32 -9.48 4.54 6.40
C LEU A 32 -10.02 3.36 5.58
N PRO A 33 -9.81 3.34 4.25
CA PRO A 33 -10.34 2.32 3.36
C PRO A 33 -9.74 0.94 3.67
N GLU A 34 -10.53 -0.12 3.56
CA GLU A 34 -10.05 -1.48 3.84
C GLU A 34 -9.13 -2.02 2.74
N GLU A 35 -9.29 -1.49 1.54
CA GLU A 35 -8.46 -1.77 0.38
C GLU A 35 -8.41 -0.58 -0.57
N ILE A 36 -7.32 -0.46 -1.32
CA ILE A 36 -7.16 0.53 -2.39
C ILE A 36 -6.64 -0.19 -3.63
N LYS A 37 -7.21 0.16 -4.78
CA LYS A 37 -6.74 -0.32 -6.06
C LYS A 37 -5.66 0.59 -6.61
N ILE A 38 -4.52 0.03 -6.97
CA ILE A 38 -3.45 0.73 -7.68
C ILE A 38 -3.00 -0.11 -8.87
N LYS A 39 -2.94 0.50 -10.05
CA LYS A 39 -2.80 -0.23 -11.33
C LYS A 39 -3.91 -1.29 -11.45
N SER A 40 -3.53 -2.57 -11.51
CA SER A 40 -4.43 -3.72 -11.55
C SER A 40 -4.35 -4.58 -10.28
N CYS A 41 -3.81 -4.04 -9.18
CA CYS A 41 -3.65 -4.74 -7.92
C CYS A 41 -4.46 -4.10 -6.80
N ILE A 42 -5.00 -4.96 -5.94
CA ILE A 42 -5.70 -4.57 -4.72
C ILE A 42 -4.70 -4.62 -3.58
N ILE A 43 -4.56 -3.50 -2.86
CA ILE A 43 -3.72 -3.40 -1.67
C ILE A 43 -4.62 -3.22 -0.46
N TYR A 44 -4.60 -4.18 0.44
CA TYR A 44 -5.35 -4.13 1.69
C TYR A 44 -4.71 -3.17 2.69
N LYS A 45 -5.51 -2.75 3.66
CA LYS A 45 -5.14 -1.81 4.73
C LYS A 45 -3.82 -2.11 5.41
N ASN A 46 -3.63 -3.35 5.83
CA ASN A 46 -2.40 -3.74 6.51
C ASN A 46 -1.16 -3.59 5.63
N GLU A 47 -1.28 -3.79 4.32
CA GLU A 47 -0.16 -3.73 3.38
C GLU A 47 0.20 -2.28 3.03
N TYR A 48 -0.81 -1.43 2.83
CA TYR A 48 -0.54 -0.03 2.55
C TYR A 48 -0.04 0.70 3.79
N LEU A 49 -0.53 0.37 4.99
CA LEU A 49 0.00 0.95 6.23
C LEU A 49 1.46 0.53 6.47
N GLU A 50 1.79 -0.75 6.25
CA GLU A 50 3.17 -1.22 6.32
C GLU A 50 4.07 -0.52 5.28
N THR A 51 3.53 -0.22 4.10
CA THR A 51 4.24 0.54 3.07
C THR A 51 4.48 1.99 3.50
N ILE A 52 3.44 2.67 4.01
CA ILE A 52 3.51 4.06 4.47
C ILE A 52 4.54 4.21 5.58
N ASP A 53 4.54 3.32 6.57
CA ASP A 53 5.54 3.32 7.65
C ASP A 53 6.98 3.22 7.12
N LYS A 54 7.24 2.32 6.17
CA LYS A 54 8.57 2.17 5.56
C LYS A 54 8.99 3.39 4.76
N VAL A 55 8.08 3.97 3.99
CA VAL A 55 8.37 5.19 3.22
C VAL A 55 8.66 6.36 4.15
N ASN A 56 7.88 6.50 5.24
CA ASN A 56 8.12 7.54 6.24
C ASN A 56 9.47 7.35 6.93
N LYS A 57 9.82 6.12 7.33
CA LYS A 57 11.16 5.81 7.88
C LYS A 57 12.26 6.12 6.88
N PHE A 58 12.08 5.80 5.61
CA PHE A 58 13.05 6.13 4.57
C PHE A 58 13.24 7.65 4.46
N ILE A 59 12.15 8.43 4.43
CA ILE A 59 12.20 9.89 4.36
C ILE A 59 12.92 10.47 5.59
N LEU A 60 12.59 10.00 6.79
CA LEU A 60 13.21 10.45 8.03
C LEU A 60 14.72 10.19 8.04
N LEU A 61 15.17 9.03 7.53
CA LEU A 61 16.59 8.67 7.51
C LEU A 61 17.39 9.35 6.41
N ASN A 62 16.78 9.61 5.25
CA ASN A 62 17.50 10.08 4.05
C ASN A 62 17.23 11.55 3.70
N GLY A 63 16.28 12.21 4.37
CA GLY A 63 15.84 13.57 4.06
C GLY A 63 15.13 13.71 2.71
N ARG A 64 14.86 12.61 2.01
CA ARG A 64 14.20 12.58 0.69
C ARG A 64 13.30 11.35 0.52
N PRO A 65 12.22 11.45 -0.27
CA PRO A 65 11.39 10.30 -0.60
C PRO A 65 12.12 9.33 -1.53
N PRO A 66 11.81 8.01 -1.45
CA PRO A 66 12.35 7.03 -2.38
C PRO A 66 11.82 7.27 -3.81
N GLU A 67 12.64 6.98 -4.81
CA GLU A 67 12.23 7.12 -6.23
C GLU A 67 11.21 6.04 -6.63
N THR A 68 11.36 4.85 -6.07
CA THR A 68 10.46 3.71 -6.27
C THR A 68 10.07 3.09 -4.94
N ILE A 69 8.81 2.67 -4.84
CA ILE A 69 8.21 2.08 -3.64
C ILE A 69 7.74 0.68 -4.00
N THR A 70 8.13 -0.32 -3.20
CA THR A 70 7.65 -1.69 -3.35
C THR A 70 6.57 -2.01 -2.32
N ILE A 71 5.36 -2.29 -2.81
CA ILE A 71 4.24 -2.77 -2.01
C ILE A 71 4.24 -4.29 -2.07
N LYS A 72 4.18 -4.93 -0.90
CA LYS A 72 4.08 -6.39 -0.80
C LYS A 72 2.62 -6.78 -0.84
N GLU A 73 2.21 -7.53 -1.86
CA GLU A 73 0.89 -8.17 -1.92
C GLU A 73 0.92 -9.45 -1.06
N LYS A 74 0.49 -9.33 0.19
CA LYS A 74 0.01 -10.43 1.01
C LYS A 74 -1.40 -10.76 0.52
N ARG A 75 -1.52 -11.71 -0.40
CA ARG A 75 -2.80 -12.40 -0.62
C ARG A 75 -3.32 -12.84 0.75
N GLN A 76 -4.38 -12.21 1.24
CA GLN A 76 -5.13 -12.77 2.34
C GLN A 76 -5.60 -14.13 1.84
N ARG A 77 -5.06 -15.21 2.41
CA ARG A 77 -5.74 -16.49 2.34
C ARG A 77 -7.08 -16.21 2.99
N HIS A 78 -8.13 -16.04 2.19
CA HIS A 78 -9.49 -16.22 2.67
C HIS A 78 -9.48 -17.60 3.34
N LYS A 79 -9.37 -17.64 4.67
CA LYS A 79 -9.79 -18.82 5.41
C LYS A 79 -11.29 -18.88 5.17
N LYS A 80 -11.71 -19.60 4.14
CA LYS A 80 -13.05 -20.18 4.11
C LYS A 80 -13.09 -21.07 5.34
N ILE A 81 -13.68 -20.57 6.41
CA ILE A 81 -14.17 -21.39 7.50
C ILE A 81 -15.43 -22.03 6.91
N GLN A 82 -15.32 -23.29 6.49
CA GLN A 82 -16.44 -24.22 6.39
C GLN A 82 -16.38 -25.08 7.64
#